data_AF-A0A2G0CK72-F1
#
_entry.id   AF-A0A2G0CK72-F1
#
_cell.length_a   1.000
_cell.length_b   1.000
_cell.length_c   1.000
_cell.angle_alpha   90.00
_cell.angle_beta   90.00
_cell.angle_gamma   90.00
#
_symmetry.space_group_name_H-M   'P 1'
#
loop_
_entity.id
_entity.type
_entity.pdbx_description
1 polymer ?
#
loop_
_entity_poly.entity_id
_entity_poly.type
_entity_poly.pdbx_seq_one_letter_code
_entity_poly.pdbx_strand_id
1 'polypeptide(L)'
;MRSVPSPNDQPLDDFEGLTPRQVHHLFHDFLGAGSMVKLVEAPAHPAAVELPLLRFATDLLDELAKAEIRLTAKGNLPGKLVKACYATGRLPDYAIERGITRLSGEDDYLPLQVVKHVLLQLGWMKKRNNRLSLTAKGKKARHLPPTAIFRDFLLTHLRKFNLGWSDGYPQHGDLQYVAPYLFYLLLLLGGEQRPVEDYTRRLRKAFPHLAADFPGRSLDQAASVRLFERCLAYYGLVGLSPEGDLPAHVVATDHFRSVFYLDPDARPEPPSEEEQYQRQLKTALFDAEMGSQSYFSDDMPLEMVEAFQQQIREFEAQGETVRIGDLLGTFPLVPPDDIPDEETARREAERIINALQERRILLLDSEEAQRDAFSFYGYLHGMLLNHEIVPPTPNTTRVVLFDEVFLANIDPVEALTEAFLLALFDLGNPFPADLLASRVRLDNRVVPRERALRHLNSWRNRYQKITPLAFEIVNDGPQIATPSDQQSVQFYLVAYEVLRSPGGTPKTFDGAGVVEAMLEDNEWRITGARFPGFEF
;
A
#
# COMPACT_ATOMS: atom_id res chain seq x y z
N MET A 1 -30.16 -19.48 9.66
CA MET A 1 -29.85 -18.20 9.00
C MET A 1 -28.82 -18.48 7.92
N ARG A 2 -29.10 -18.19 6.64
CA ARG A 2 -28.08 -18.29 5.58
C ARG A 2 -27.18 -17.07 5.74
N SER A 3 -25.91 -17.28 6.06
CA SER A 3 -24.90 -16.23 6.15
C SER A 3 -24.78 -15.52 4.81
N VAL A 4 -24.89 -14.20 4.80
CA VAL A 4 -24.55 -13.39 3.63
C VAL A 4 -23.04 -13.57 3.41
N PRO A 5 -22.57 -14.01 2.23
CA PRO A 5 -21.14 -14.17 1.98
C PRO A 5 -20.45 -12.81 2.09
N SER A 6 -19.32 -12.77 2.81
CA SER A 6 -18.52 -11.56 3.00
C SER A 6 -18.12 -10.99 1.63
N PRO A 7 -17.98 -9.66 1.47
CA PRO A 7 -17.42 -9.06 0.26
C PRO A 7 -16.06 -9.68 -0.13
N ASN A 8 -15.28 -10.16 0.85
CA ASN A 8 -13.98 -10.82 0.63
C ASN A 8 -14.08 -12.24 0.06
N ASP A 9 -15.28 -12.81 0.01
CA ASP A 9 -15.58 -14.15 -0.52
C ASP A 9 -16.22 -14.09 -1.91
N GLN A 10 -16.39 -12.89 -2.47
CA GLN A 10 -16.94 -12.70 -3.82
C GLN A 10 -15.81 -12.59 -4.84
N PRO A 11 -15.87 -13.38 -5.95
CA PRO A 11 -14.93 -13.24 -7.07
C PRO A 11 -14.98 -11.83 -7.68
N LEU A 12 -13.81 -11.30 -8.03
CA LEU A 12 -13.68 -10.01 -8.71
C LEU A 12 -13.09 -10.19 -10.12
N ASP A 13 -13.68 -9.50 -11.10
CA ASP A 13 -13.19 -9.49 -12.49
C ASP A 13 -11.79 -8.87 -12.60
N ASP A 14 -11.42 -7.99 -11.68
CA ASP A 14 -10.10 -7.36 -11.63
C ASP A 14 -9.02 -8.34 -11.15
N PHE A 15 -9.43 -9.37 -10.41
CA PHE A 15 -8.59 -10.50 -9.99
C PHE A 15 -8.79 -11.74 -10.86
N GLU A 16 -9.34 -11.59 -12.07
CA GLU A 16 -9.55 -12.69 -13.02
C GLU A 16 -10.32 -13.86 -12.38
N GLY A 17 -11.35 -13.53 -11.60
CA GLY A 17 -12.23 -14.49 -10.93
C GLY A 17 -11.77 -14.94 -9.55
N LEU A 18 -10.69 -14.38 -9.00
CA LEU A 18 -10.31 -14.64 -7.61
C LEU A 18 -11.07 -13.74 -6.64
N THR A 19 -11.31 -14.25 -5.44
CA THR A 19 -11.79 -13.44 -4.33
C THR A 19 -10.62 -12.68 -3.68
N PRO A 20 -10.87 -11.54 -3.01
CA PRO A 20 -9.84 -10.86 -2.20
C PRO A 20 -9.14 -11.79 -1.21
N ARG A 21 -9.88 -12.74 -0.61
CA ARG A 21 -9.30 -13.75 0.30
C ARG A 21 -8.31 -14.69 -0.42
N GLN A 22 -8.64 -15.14 -1.62
CA GLN A 22 -7.73 -15.99 -2.41
C GLN A 22 -6.46 -15.24 -2.79
N VAL A 23 -6.56 -13.96 -3.18
CA VAL A 23 -5.40 -13.11 -3.47
C VAL A 23 -4.53 -12.91 -2.23
N HIS A 24 -5.14 -12.67 -1.06
CA HIS A 24 -4.42 -12.59 0.21
C HIS A 24 -3.61 -13.85 0.49
N HIS A 25 -4.23 -15.04 0.44
CA HIS A 25 -3.51 -16.29 0.66
C HIS A 25 -2.44 -16.57 -0.40
N LEU A 26 -2.66 -16.14 -1.65
CA LEU A 26 -1.67 -16.25 -2.72
C LEU A 26 -0.39 -15.48 -2.38
N PHE A 27 -0.48 -14.33 -1.72
CA PHE A 27 0.67 -13.50 -1.36
C PHE A 27 1.34 -13.95 -0.06
N HIS A 28 0.55 -14.13 0.99
CA HIS A 28 1.09 -14.42 2.32
C HIS A 28 1.52 -15.89 2.47
N ASP A 29 0.78 -16.83 1.89
CA ASP A 29 1.02 -18.27 2.01
C ASP A 29 1.19 -18.96 0.66
N PHE A 30 1.93 -18.35 -0.28
CA PHE A 30 2.19 -18.93 -1.60
C PHE A 30 2.71 -20.38 -1.51
N LEU A 31 2.06 -21.31 -2.24
CA LEU A 31 2.31 -22.76 -2.22
C LEU A 31 1.95 -23.47 -0.88
N GLY A 32 1.42 -22.76 0.10
CA GLY A 32 0.91 -23.31 1.35
C GLY A 32 -0.53 -23.80 1.25
N ALA A 33 -1.11 -24.17 2.40
CA ALA A 33 -2.40 -24.85 2.46
C ALA A 33 -3.55 -23.98 1.91
N GLY A 34 -3.54 -22.68 2.22
CA GLY A 34 -4.57 -21.73 1.78
C GLY A 34 -4.36 -21.18 0.37
N SER A 35 -3.18 -21.37 -0.23
CA SER A 35 -2.91 -20.89 -1.59
C SER A 35 -3.48 -21.82 -2.63
N MET A 36 -4.17 -21.25 -3.61
CA MET A 36 -4.70 -22.01 -4.74
C MET A 36 -3.63 -22.43 -5.74
N VAL A 37 -2.47 -21.78 -5.76
CA VAL A 37 -1.34 -22.23 -6.57
C VAL A 37 -0.57 -23.25 -5.75
N LYS A 38 -0.50 -24.48 -6.23
CA LYS A 38 0.10 -25.61 -5.52
C LYS A 38 1.28 -26.18 -6.30
N LEU A 39 2.18 -26.84 -5.58
CA LEU A 39 3.19 -27.72 -6.17
C LEU A 39 2.63 -29.14 -6.29
N VAL A 40 2.88 -29.79 -7.41
CA VAL A 40 2.61 -31.22 -7.58
C VAL A 40 3.57 -32.03 -6.68
N GLU A 41 3.02 -32.87 -5.78
CA GLU A 41 3.83 -33.78 -4.96
C GLU A 41 4.34 -34.98 -5.79
N ALA A 42 5.57 -35.43 -5.53
CA ALA A 42 6.32 -36.29 -6.46
C ALA A 42 5.91 -37.79 -6.45
N PRO A 43 6.17 -38.55 -7.54
CA PRO A 43 6.70 -38.08 -8.84
C PRO A 43 5.91 -38.61 -10.05
N ALA A 44 5.50 -37.72 -10.95
CA ALA A 44 5.19 -38.13 -12.33
C ALA A 44 6.14 -37.53 -13.38
N HIS A 45 7.10 -36.66 -13.02
CA HIS A 45 8.16 -36.30 -13.95
C HIS A 45 9.51 -36.05 -13.27
N PRO A 46 10.64 -36.52 -13.83
CA PRO A 46 11.99 -36.10 -13.46
C PRO A 46 12.27 -34.59 -13.63
N ALA A 47 11.28 -33.78 -14.07
CA ALA A 47 11.42 -32.38 -14.45
C ALA A 47 11.88 -31.44 -13.31
N ALA A 48 11.45 -31.67 -12.06
CA ALA A 48 11.87 -30.83 -10.94
C ALA A 48 13.38 -31.00 -10.62
N VAL A 49 13.97 -32.17 -10.92
CA VAL A 49 15.40 -32.46 -10.73
C VAL A 49 16.25 -31.83 -11.84
N GLU A 50 15.64 -31.50 -12.98
CA GLU A 50 16.31 -30.98 -14.17
C GLU A 50 16.15 -29.46 -14.37
N LEU A 51 15.45 -28.75 -13.46
CA LEU A 51 15.33 -27.30 -13.55
C LEU A 51 16.74 -26.66 -13.50
N PRO A 52 17.17 -25.92 -14.54
CA PRO A 52 18.57 -25.54 -14.70
C PRO A 52 19.19 -24.79 -13.50
N LEU A 53 18.48 -23.79 -12.98
CA LEU A 53 18.95 -23.02 -11.81
C LEU A 53 19.02 -23.87 -10.53
N LEU A 54 18.03 -24.75 -10.33
CA LEU A 54 18.04 -25.67 -9.18
C LEU A 54 19.20 -26.65 -9.29
N ARG A 55 19.52 -27.10 -10.50
CA ARG A 55 20.64 -28.01 -10.73
C ARG A 55 21.98 -27.37 -10.39
N PHE A 56 22.18 -26.11 -10.76
CA PHE A 56 23.36 -25.36 -10.30
C PHE A 56 23.43 -25.25 -8.78
N ALA A 57 22.30 -25.06 -8.11
CA ALA A 57 22.26 -25.01 -6.66
C ALA A 57 22.65 -26.36 -6.03
N THR A 58 22.08 -27.47 -6.49
CA THR A 58 22.42 -28.81 -5.97
C THR A 58 23.86 -29.19 -6.28
N ASP A 59 24.35 -28.92 -7.49
CA ASP A 59 25.74 -29.20 -7.88
C ASP A 59 26.72 -28.41 -6.99
N LEU A 60 26.43 -27.14 -6.68
CA LEU A 60 27.27 -26.34 -5.79
C LEU A 60 27.27 -26.87 -4.34
N LEU A 61 26.12 -27.33 -3.83
CA LEU A 61 26.05 -27.97 -2.51
C LEU A 61 26.85 -29.27 -2.47
N ASP A 62 26.84 -30.05 -3.56
CA ASP A 62 27.61 -31.28 -3.67
C ASP A 62 29.12 -31.03 -3.75
N GLU A 63 29.56 -29.98 -4.45
CA GLU A 63 30.96 -29.56 -4.43
C GLU A 63 31.39 -29.10 -3.03
N LEU A 64 30.57 -28.32 -2.33
CA LEU A 64 30.83 -27.89 -0.96
C LEU A 64 30.81 -29.03 0.07
N ALA A 65 30.17 -30.16 -0.26
CA ALA A 65 30.22 -31.36 0.56
C ALA A 65 31.56 -32.09 0.47
N LYS A 66 32.27 -31.97 -0.66
CA LYS A 66 33.59 -32.55 -0.87
C LYS A 66 34.68 -31.72 -0.17
N ALA A 67 34.64 -30.40 -0.33
CA ALA A 67 35.60 -29.49 0.29
C ALA A 67 35.08 -28.05 0.34
N GLU A 68 35.66 -27.23 1.23
CA GLU A 68 35.40 -25.79 1.25
C GLU A 68 35.95 -25.11 -0.01
N ILE A 69 35.14 -24.28 -0.65
CA ILE A 69 35.53 -23.51 -1.84
C ILE A 69 36.17 -22.20 -1.40
N ARG A 70 37.42 -21.97 -1.78
CA ARG A 70 38.09 -20.67 -1.59
C ARG A 70 37.52 -19.66 -2.58
N LEU A 71 37.12 -18.49 -2.10
CA LEU A 71 36.61 -17.41 -2.95
C LEU A 71 37.75 -16.56 -3.51
N THR A 72 37.45 -15.79 -4.56
CA THR A 72 38.34 -14.73 -5.08
C THR A 72 38.48 -13.61 -4.06
N ALA A 73 39.39 -12.66 -4.29
CA ALA A 73 39.56 -11.50 -3.42
C ALA A 73 38.27 -10.66 -3.27
N LYS A 74 37.43 -10.60 -4.32
CA LYS A 74 36.11 -9.94 -4.29
C LYS A 74 35.03 -10.75 -3.57
N GLY A 75 35.34 -11.97 -3.13
CA GLY A 75 34.36 -12.88 -2.54
C GLY A 75 33.54 -13.65 -3.58
N ASN A 76 34.00 -13.74 -4.82
CA ASN A 76 33.33 -14.47 -5.91
C ASN A 76 33.75 -15.94 -5.94
N LEU A 77 32.91 -16.78 -6.52
CA LEU A 77 33.21 -18.15 -6.90
C LEU A 77 34.44 -18.16 -7.84
N PRO A 78 35.33 -19.16 -7.72
CA PRO A 78 36.47 -19.28 -8.62
C PRO A 78 36.03 -19.33 -10.08
N GLY A 79 36.69 -18.56 -10.96
CA GLY A 79 36.34 -18.52 -12.38
C GLY A 79 36.39 -19.90 -13.07
N LYS A 80 37.22 -20.84 -12.58
CA LYS A 80 37.22 -22.24 -13.07
C LYS A 80 35.89 -22.94 -12.80
N LEU A 81 35.30 -22.74 -11.62
CA LEU A 81 34.01 -23.31 -11.26
C LEU A 81 32.90 -22.67 -12.10
N VAL A 82 32.91 -21.34 -12.22
CA VAL A 82 31.94 -20.60 -13.04
C VAL A 82 31.94 -21.09 -14.50
N LYS A 83 33.13 -21.20 -15.10
CA LYS A 83 33.28 -21.70 -16.48
C LYS A 83 32.84 -23.16 -16.62
N ALA A 84 33.11 -24.00 -15.64
CA ALA A 84 32.67 -25.40 -15.65
C ALA A 84 31.14 -25.50 -15.59
N CYS A 85 30.47 -24.69 -14.75
CA CYS A 85 29.01 -24.62 -14.71
C CYS A 85 28.41 -24.11 -16.03
N TYR A 86 28.96 -23.03 -16.58
CA TYR A 86 28.50 -22.48 -17.87
C TYR A 86 28.64 -23.50 -19.01
N ALA A 87 29.77 -24.21 -19.06
CA ALA A 87 30.05 -25.23 -20.07
C ALA A 87 29.07 -26.42 -20.06
N THR A 88 28.23 -26.56 -19.02
CA THR A 88 27.16 -27.56 -19.02
C THR A 88 26.03 -27.25 -20.01
N GLY A 89 25.96 -26.01 -20.52
CA GLY A 89 24.97 -25.58 -21.51
C GLY A 89 23.54 -25.45 -20.97
N ARG A 90 23.33 -25.57 -19.66
CA ARG A 90 22.00 -25.57 -19.03
C ARG A 90 21.29 -24.22 -19.05
N LEU A 91 22.05 -23.14 -18.89
CA LEU A 91 21.56 -21.75 -18.90
C LEU A 91 22.49 -20.90 -19.78
N PRO A 92 22.28 -20.92 -21.11
CA PRO A 92 23.00 -20.01 -21.99
C PRO A 92 22.68 -18.56 -21.65
N ASP A 93 23.65 -17.67 -21.82
CA ASP A 93 23.48 -16.23 -21.59
C ASP A 93 23.64 -15.47 -22.90
N TYR A 94 22.68 -14.61 -23.22
CA TYR A 94 22.68 -13.88 -24.49
C TYR A 94 23.95 -13.06 -24.73
N ALA A 95 24.45 -12.35 -23.70
CA ALA A 95 25.61 -11.49 -23.83
C ALA A 95 26.90 -12.31 -24.00
N ILE A 96 27.00 -13.46 -23.35
CA ILE A 96 28.13 -14.37 -23.49
C ILE A 96 28.11 -15.06 -24.87
N GLU A 97 26.97 -15.60 -25.30
CA GLU A 97 26.83 -16.31 -26.58
C GLU A 97 27.08 -15.38 -27.79
N ARG A 98 26.75 -14.10 -27.67
CA ARG A 98 27.00 -13.09 -28.71
C ARG A 98 28.39 -12.44 -28.63
N GLY A 99 29.20 -12.81 -27.63
CA GLY A 99 30.52 -12.21 -27.41
C GLY A 99 30.49 -10.75 -26.95
N ILE A 100 29.33 -10.26 -26.48
CA ILE A 100 29.18 -8.92 -25.86
C ILE A 100 29.94 -8.88 -24.53
N THR A 101 29.83 -9.95 -23.75
CA THR A 101 30.52 -10.11 -22.47
C THR A 101 31.42 -11.34 -22.51
N ARG A 102 32.67 -11.20 -22.08
CA ARG A 102 33.59 -12.34 -21.94
C ARG A 102 33.39 -13.01 -20.58
N LEU A 103 33.09 -14.31 -20.56
CA LEU A 103 33.00 -15.07 -19.31
C LEU A 103 34.38 -15.20 -18.62
N SER A 104 34.65 -14.34 -17.65
CA SER A 104 35.88 -14.31 -16.87
C SER A 104 35.70 -14.83 -15.43
N GLY A 105 34.54 -14.57 -14.83
CA GLY A 105 34.19 -15.01 -13.46
C GLY A 105 32.70 -14.82 -13.14
N GLU A 106 32.36 -14.89 -11.84
CA GLU A 106 30.97 -14.83 -11.35
C GLU A 106 30.27 -13.51 -11.72
N ASP A 107 31.00 -12.39 -11.75
CA ASP A 107 30.47 -11.06 -12.10
C ASP A 107 29.84 -11.04 -13.50
N ASP A 108 30.30 -11.91 -14.41
CA ASP A 108 29.84 -11.97 -15.81
C ASP A 108 28.67 -12.96 -15.99
N TYR A 109 28.26 -13.70 -14.95
CA TYR A 109 27.26 -14.76 -15.07
C TYR A 109 26.26 -14.74 -13.90
N LEU A 110 25.17 -13.97 -14.11
CA LEU A 110 24.15 -13.70 -13.12
C LEU A 110 23.46 -14.94 -12.52
N PRO A 111 23.15 -16.02 -13.28
CA PRO A 111 22.54 -17.22 -12.69
C PRO A 111 23.30 -17.80 -11.50
N LEU A 112 24.64 -17.79 -11.54
CA LEU A 112 25.44 -18.29 -10.41
C LEU A 112 25.50 -17.33 -9.23
N GLN A 113 25.39 -16.02 -9.47
CA GLN A 113 25.22 -15.04 -8.39
C GLN A 113 23.91 -15.32 -7.65
N VAL A 114 22.80 -15.50 -8.38
CA VAL A 114 21.49 -15.87 -7.83
C VAL A 114 21.60 -17.13 -6.99
N VAL A 115 22.16 -18.22 -7.53
CA VAL A 115 22.34 -19.50 -6.81
C VAL A 115 23.07 -19.32 -5.50
N LYS A 116 24.24 -18.68 -5.53
CA LYS A 116 25.06 -18.46 -4.34
C LYS A 116 24.33 -17.62 -3.30
N HIS A 117 23.67 -16.52 -3.71
CA HIS A 117 22.96 -15.63 -2.79
C HIS A 117 21.75 -16.31 -2.17
N VAL A 118 20.93 -17.01 -2.95
CA VAL A 118 19.76 -17.75 -2.44
C VAL A 118 20.20 -18.84 -1.46
N LEU A 119 21.25 -19.61 -1.77
CA LEU A 119 21.77 -20.63 -0.86
C LEU A 119 22.34 -20.06 0.45
N LEU A 120 22.94 -18.87 0.41
CA LEU A 120 23.37 -18.14 1.61
C LEU A 120 22.16 -17.68 2.44
N GLN A 121 21.11 -17.15 1.80
CA GLN A 121 19.87 -16.71 2.47
C GLN A 121 19.08 -17.87 3.07
N LEU A 122 19.12 -19.05 2.44
CA LEU A 122 18.60 -20.30 3.00
C LEU A 122 19.38 -20.76 4.24
N GLY A 123 20.61 -20.26 4.41
CA GLY A 123 21.54 -20.69 5.45
C GLY A 123 22.10 -22.10 5.20
N TRP A 124 22.03 -22.61 3.97
CA TRP A 124 22.57 -23.93 3.61
C TRP A 124 24.09 -23.90 3.42
N MET A 125 24.62 -22.75 3.06
CA MET A 125 26.05 -22.46 3.04
C MET A 125 26.35 -21.22 3.87
N LYS A 126 27.62 -21.05 4.24
CA LYS A 126 28.13 -19.87 4.94
C LYS A 126 29.44 -19.41 4.34
N LYS A 127 29.71 -18.10 4.45
CA LYS A 127 30.99 -17.49 4.10
C LYS A 127 31.80 -17.23 5.38
N ARG A 128 33.03 -17.77 5.47
CA ARG A 128 33.97 -17.48 6.57
C ARG A 128 35.40 -17.48 6.04
N ASN A 129 36.23 -16.52 6.45
CA ASN A 129 37.64 -16.42 6.05
C ASN A 129 37.84 -16.49 4.52
N ASN A 130 36.96 -15.81 3.78
CA ASN A 130 36.92 -15.85 2.31
C ASN A 130 36.79 -17.26 1.69
N ARG A 131 36.10 -18.16 2.39
CA ARG A 131 35.73 -19.49 1.91
C ARG A 131 34.24 -19.72 2.09
N LEU A 132 33.68 -20.56 1.23
CA LEU A 132 32.34 -21.11 1.37
C LEU A 132 32.42 -22.52 1.93
N SER A 133 31.51 -22.85 2.85
CA SER A 133 31.33 -24.20 3.37
C SER A 133 29.87 -24.49 3.67
N LEU A 134 29.51 -25.78 3.67
CA LEU A 134 28.18 -26.22 4.08
C LEU A 134 27.95 -25.97 5.57
N THR A 135 26.75 -25.52 5.90
CA THR A 135 26.26 -25.52 7.29
C THR A 135 25.71 -26.90 7.65
N ALA A 136 25.40 -27.12 8.94
CA ALA A 136 24.66 -28.32 9.35
C ALA A 136 23.28 -28.38 8.67
N LYS A 137 22.62 -27.23 8.49
CA LYS A 137 21.36 -27.11 7.75
C LYS A 137 21.54 -27.52 6.29
N GLY A 138 22.58 -27.05 5.60
CA GLY A 138 22.85 -27.43 4.21
C GLY A 138 23.18 -28.90 4.03
N LYS A 139 23.93 -29.51 4.97
CA LYS A 139 24.16 -30.97 4.96
C LYS A 139 22.85 -31.75 5.02
N LYS A 140 21.89 -31.34 5.84
CA LYS A 140 20.55 -31.95 5.89
C LYS A 140 19.75 -31.65 4.63
N ALA A 141 19.79 -30.42 4.12
CA ALA A 141 19.04 -29.98 2.95
C ALA A 141 19.34 -30.81 1.68
N ARG A 142 20.58 -31.28 1.51
CA ARG A 142 20.98 -32.17 0.41
C ARG A 142 20.26 -33.52 0.39
N HIS A 143 19.62 -33.91 1.50
CA HIS A 143 18.85 -35.15 1.61
C HIS A 143 17.34 -34.93 1.54
N LEU A 144 16.89 -33.68 1.32
CA LEU A 144 15.47 -33.39 1.13
C LEU A 144 14.99 -33.92 -0.23
N PRO A 145 13.69 -34.21 -0.36
CA PRO A 145 13.08 -34.47 -1.65
C PRO A 145 13.30 -33.28 -2.62
N PRO A 146 13.51 -33.53 -3.93
CA PRO A 146 13.73 -32.46 -4.91
C PRO A 146 12.65 -31.37 -4.91
N THR A 147 11.38 -31.75 -4.70
CA THR A 147 10.24 -30.82 -4.60
C THR A 147 10.38 -29.88 -3.40
N ALA A 148 10.86 -30.37 -2.26
CA ALA A 148 11.11 -29.55 -1.08
C ALA A 148 12.30 -28.61 -1.29
N ILE A 149 13.39 -29.09 -1.92
CA ILE A 149 14.54 -28.24 -2.28
C ILE A 149 14.08 -27.13 -3.24
N PHE A 150 13.30 -27.48 -4.27
CA PHE A 150 12.75 -26.53 -5.22
C PHE A 150 11.86 -25.49 -4.54
N ARG A 151 10.92 -25.93 -3.68
CA ARG A 151 10.02 -25.04 -2.92
C ARG A 151 10.81 -24.02 -2.10
N ASP A 152 11.74 -24.49 -1.27
CA ASP A 152 12.54 -23.63 -0.40
C ASP A 152 13.38 -22.64 -1.21
N PHE A 153 13.99 -23.11 -2.29
CA PHE A 153 14.84 -22.31 -3.16
C PHE A 153 14.03 -21.26 -3.94
N LEU A 154 12.89 -21.63 -4.53
CA LEU A 154 12.00 -20.72 -5.26
C LEU A 154 11.41 -19.66 -4.32
N LEU A 155 10.87 -20.06 -3.16
CA LEU A 155 10.29 -19.12 -2.20
C LEU A 155 11.36 -18.14 -1.67
N THR A 156 12.59 -18.61 -1.44
CA THR A 156 13.69 -17.72 -1.04
C THR A 156 14.07 -16.77 -2.17
N HIS A 157 14.14 -17.25 -3.41
CA HIS A 157 14.43 -16.42 -4.58
C HIS A 157 13.35 -15.35 -4.80
N LEU A 158 12.07 -15.69 -4.65
CA LEU A 158 10.96 -14.74 -4.82
C LEU A 158 10.78 -13.79 -3.63
N ARG A 159 11.17 -14.15 -2.41
CA ARG A 159 10.86 -13.34 -1.20
C ARG A 159 12.06 -12.63 -0.59
N LYS A 160 13.27 -13.20 -0.71
CA LYS A 160 14.47 -12.69 0.00
C LYS A 160 15.54 -12.16 -0.94
N PHE A 161 15.64 -12.67 -2.16
CA PHE A 161 16.56 -12.14 -3.14
C PHE A 161 15.94 -10.90 -3.79
N ASN A 162 16.75 -9.87 -4.06
CA ASN A 162 16.28 -8.66 -4.75
C ASN A 162 16.30 -8.90 -6.27
N LEU A 163 15.12 -9.13 -6.87
CA LEU A 163 15.02 -9.36 -8.32
C LEU A 163 15.44 -8.13 -9.15
N GLY A 164 15.35 -6.92 -8.59
CA GLY A 164 15.79 -5.67 -9.21
C GLY A 164 17.29 -5.38 -9.14
N TRP A 165 18.09 -6.28 -8.54
CA TRP A 165 19.50 -6.02 -8.25
C TRP A 165 20.36 -5.63 -9.47
N SER A 166 20.04 -6.13 -10.67
CA SER A 166 20.94 -6.09 -11.82
C SER A 166 20.33 -5.56 -13.12
N ASP A 167 19.14 -4.95 -13.08
CA ASP A 167 18.37 -4.62 -14.29
C ASP A 167 18.31 -3.13 -14.65
N GLY A 168 18.76 -2.24 -13.77
CA GLY A 168 18.78 -0.80 -14.01
C GLY A 168 17.43 -0.09 -13.80
N TYR A 169 16.41 -0.79 -13.30
CA TYR A 169 15.12 -0.19 -12.93
C TYR A 169 15.08 0.19 -11.44
N PRO A 170 14.17 1.10 -11.03
CA PRO A 170 14.02 1.48 -9.62
C PRO A 170 13.82 0.27 -8.70
N GLN A 171 14.41 0.33 -7.51
CA GLN A 171 14.45 -0.77 -6.54
C GLN A 171 13.14 -0.89 -5.73
N HIS A 172 12.00 -0.95 -6.42
CA HIS A 172 10.70 -1.20 -5.80
C HIS A 172 10.45 -2.70 -5.61
N GLY A 173 10.00 -3.08 -4.43
CA GLY A 173 9.67 -4.46 -4.06
C GLY A 173 8.32 -4.95 -4.59
N ASP A 174 7.45 -4.03 -5.03
CA ASP A 174 6.04 -4.33 -5.32
C ASP A 174 5.86 -5.34 -6.46
N LEU A 175 6.65 -5.23 -7.52
CA LEU A 175 6.59 -6.18 -8.63
C LEU A 175 6.98 -7.61 -8.21
N GLN A 176 7.92 -7.72 -7.27
CA GLN A 176 8.30 -8.99 -6.68
C GLN A 176 7.24 -9.51 -5.70
N TYR A 177 6.60 -8.61 -4.95
CA TYR A 177 5.50 -8.94 -4.03
C TYR A 177 4.29 -9.54 -4.76
N VAL A 178 3.92 -8.99 -5.93
CA VAL A 178 2.79 -9.50 -6.73
C VAL A 178 3.13 -10.73 -7.58
N ALA A 179 4.39 -11.19 -7.59
CA ALA A 179 4.82 -12.33 -8.40
C ALA A 179 3.97 -13.60 -8.21
N PRO A 180 3.46 -13.98 -7.01
CA PRO A 180 2.56 -15.12 -6.87
C PRO A 180 1.28 -15.04 -7.74
N TYR A 181 0.75 -13.83 -7.98
CA TYR A 181 -0.38 -13.64 -8.90
C TYR A 181 0.01 -13.89 -10.36
N LEU A 182 1.26 -13.62 -10.75
CA LEU A 182 1.76 -14.01 -12.07
C LEU A 182 1.75 -15.54 -12.27
N PHE A 183 2.05 -16.33 -11.23
CA PHE A 183 1.95 -17.80 -11.34
C PHE A 183 0.51 -18.25 -11.59
N TYR A 184 -0.46 -17.62 -10.93
CA TYR A 184 -1.89 -17.85 -11.21
C TYR A 184 -2.23 -17.51 -12.68
N LEU A 185 -1.80 -16.35 -13.17
CA LEU A 185 -2.03 -15.94 -14.56
C LEU A 185 -1.36 -16.89 -15.57
N LEU A 186 -0.15 -17.40 -15.29
CA LEU A 186 0.54 -18.36 -16.14
C LEU A 186 -0.18 -19.72 -16.19
N LEU A 187 -0.76 -20.17 -15.07
CA LEU A 187 -1.59 -21.38 -15.05
C LEU A 187 -2.86 -21.21 -15.87
N LEU A 188 -3.49 -20.03 -15.79
CA LEU A 188 -4.73 -19.70 -16.49
C LEU A 188 -4.53 -19.48 -18.00
N LEU A 189 -3.49 -18.74 -18.39
CA LEU A 189 -3.34 -18.18 -19.75
C LEU A 189 -2.10 -18.66 -20.49
N GLY A 190 -1.08 -19.12 -19.77
CA GLY A 190 0.26 -19.37 -20.33
C GLY A 190 0.36 -20.61 -21.20
N GLY A 191 -0.77 -21.22 -21.60
CA GLY A 191 -0.78 -22.38 -22.49
C GLY A 191 -0.50 -21.99 -23.93
N GLU A 192 -0.75 -20.71 -24.23
CA GLU A 192 -0.46 -20.09 -25.50
C GLU A 192 0.63 -19.03 -25.30
N GLN A 193 1.40 -18.81 -26.36
CA GLN A 193 2.39 -17.76 -26.41
C GLN A 193 1.69 -16.39 -26.40
N ARG A 194 2.04 -15.53 -25.45
CA ARG A 194 1.38 -14.24 -25.20
C ARG A 194 2.39 -13.13 -24.93
N PRO A 195 2.09 -11.88 -25.28
CA PRO A 195 3.00 -10.80 -25.01
C PRO A 195 3.19 -10.55 -23.50
N VAL A 196 4.36 -10.06 -23.10
CA VAL A 196 4.60 -9.66 -21.68
C VAL A 196 3.54 -8.64 -21.23
N GLU A 197 3.16 -7.73 -22.13
CA GLU A 197 2.14 -6.70 -21.92
C GLU A 197 0.78 -7.27 -21.49
N ASP A 198 0.41 -8.47 -21.95
CA ASP A 198 -0.86 -9.09 -21.55
C ASP A 198 -0.89 -9.46 -20.07
N TYR A 199 0.24 -9.93 -19.53
CA TYR A 199 0.36 -10.26 -18.11
C TYR A 199 0.45 -8.99 -17.26
N THR A 200 1.24 -8.01 -17.68
CA THR A 200 1.45 -6.77 -16.92
C THR A 200 0.23 -5.86 -16.92
N ARG A 201 -0.56 -5.84 -18.00
CA ARG A 201 -1.89 -5.19 -18.04
C ARG A 201 -2.82 -5.78 -16.98
N ARG A 202 -2.84 -7.11 -16.82
CA ARG A 202 -3.63 -7.81 -15.80
C ARG A 202 -3.10 -7.55 -14.38
N LEU A 203 -1.78 -7.51 -14.20
CA LEU A 203 -1.16 -7.10 -12.93
C LEU A 203 -1.54 -5.67 -12.57
N ARG A 204 -1.46 -4.72 -13.50
CA ARG A 204 -1.82 -3.31 -13.27
C ARG A 204 -3.31 -3.15 -12.95
N LYS A 205 -4.16 -3.95 -13.60
CA LYS A 205 -5.62 -3.97 -13.33
C LYS A 205 -5.90 -4.47 -11.90
N ALA A 206 -5.26 -5.56 -11.49
CA ALA A 206 -5.40 -6.12 -10.15
C ALA A 206 -4.75 -5.24 -9.07
N PHE A 207 -3.63 -4.60 -9.39
CA PHE A 207 -2.77 -3.88 -8.45
C PHE A 207 -2.41 -2.50 -8.99
N PRO A 208 -3.33 -1.51 -8.90
CA PRO A 208 -3.13 -0.17 -9.47
C PRO A 208 -1.91 0.58 -8.92
N HIS A 209 -1.47 0.27 -7.68
CA HIS A 209 -0.30 0.89 -7.06
C HIS A 209 0.99 0.68 -7.88
N LEU A 210 1.09 -0.40 -8.67
CA LEU A 210 2.23 -0.64 -9.57
C LEU A 210 2.42 0.48 -10.60
N ALA A 211 1.38 1.28 -10.90
CA ALA A 211 1.48 2.39 -11.84
C ALA A 211 2.34 3.55 -11.31
N ALA A 212 2.39 3.74 -9.99
CA ALA A 212 3.23 4.76 -9.37
C ALA A 212 4.72 4.38 -9.45
N ASP A 213 5.04 3.12 -9.13
CA ASP A 213 6.41 2.60 -9.15
C ASP A 213 6.96 2.37 -10.56
N PHE A 214 6.08 2.07 -11.51
CA PHE A 214 6.44 1.70 -12.88
C PHE A 214 5.58 2.47 -13.92
N PRO A 215 5.86 3.77 -14.14
CA PRO A 215 5.11 4.58 -15.09
C PRO A 215 5.31 4.14 -16.55
N GLY A 216 4.23 4.21 -17.33
CA GLY A 216 4.25 3.91 -18.76
C GLY A 216 4.64 2.46 -19.08
N ARG A 217 5.62 2.28 -19.97
CA ARG A 217 6.13 0.95 -20.39
C ARG A 217 7.16 0.35 -19.43
N SER A 218 7.57 1.07 -18.39
CA SER A 218 8.61 0.58 -17.47
C SER A 218 8.18 -0.68 -16.72
N LEU A 219 6.87 -0.89 -16.48
CA LEU A 219 6.35 -2.12 -15.88
C LEU A 219 6.60 -3.32 -16.78
N ASP A 220 6.34 -3.17 -18.08
CA ASP A 220 6.51 -4.25 -19.05
C ASP A 220 7.97 -4.66 -19.16
N GLN A 221 8.85 -3.65 -19.22
CA GLN A 221 10.29 -3.86 -19.32
C GLN A 221 10.87 -4.45 -18.02
N ALA A 222 10.46 -3.94 -16.86
CA ALA A 222 10.89 -4.46 -15.57
C ALA A 222 10.38 -5.89 -15.34
N ALA A 223 9.12 -6.20 -15.68
CA ALA A 223 8.57 -7.55 -15.57
C ALA A 223 9.25 -8.53 -16.52
N SER A 224 9.51 -8.11 -17.76
CA SER A 224 10.29 -8.86 -18.75
C SER A 224 11.61 -9.34 -18.15
N VAL A 225 12.39 -8.39 -17.60
CA VAL A 225 13.73 -8.69 -17.09
C VAL A 225 13.67 -9.41 -15.75
N ARG A 226 12.92 -8.90 -14.75
CA ARG A 226 12.91 -9.41 -13.37
C ARG A 226 12.23 -10.76 -13.25
N LEU A 227 11.01 -10.87 -13.77
CA LEU A 227 10.15 -12.02 -13.55
C LEU A 227 10.37 -13.08 -14.62
N PHE A 228 10.36 -12.69 -15.90
CA PHE A 228 10.40 -13.67 -16.98
C PHE A 228 11.83 -14.12 -17.31
N GLU A 229 12.75 -13.22 -17.65
CA GLU A 229 14.11 -13.56 -18.09
C GLU A 229 15.02 -14.03 -16.95
N ARG A 230 15.09 -13.27 -15.86
CA ARG A 230 16.08 -13.48 -14.79
C ARG A 230 15.52 -14.16 -13.54
N CYS A 231 14.29 -14.66 -13.62
CA CYS A 231 13.72 -15.52 -12.59
C CYS A 231 13.13 -16.79 -13.21
N LEU A 232 11.97 -16.72 -13.87
CA LEU A 232 11.24 -17.89 -14.35
C LEU A 232 11.99 -18.67 -15.44
N ALA A 233 12.64 -17.99 -16.38
CA ALA A 233 13.40 -18.64 -17.45
C ALA A 233 14.68 -19.32 -16.92
N TYR A 234 15.28 -18.84 -15.83
CA TYR A 234 16.40 -19.54 -15.18
C TYR A 234 16.00 -20.92 -14.64
N TYR A 235 14.75 -21.08 -14.23
CA TYR A 235 14.22 -22.41 -13.87
C TYR A 235 13.75 -23.21 -15.09
N GLY A 236 13.67 -22.62 -16.29
CA GLY A 236 13.05 -23.25 -17.45
C GLY A 236 11.52 -23.33 -17.37
N LEU A 237 10.89 -22.50 -16.51
CA LEU A 237 9.45 -22.48 -16.30
C LEU A 237 8.70 -21.72 -17.41
N VAL A 238 9.38 -20.82 -18.10
CA VAL A 238 8.83 -20.09 -19.25
C VAL A 238 9.76 -20.19 -20.44
N GLY A 239 9.17 -20.31 -21.63
CA GLY A 239 9.83 -20.08 -22.90
C GLY A 239 9.68 -18.63 -23.30
N LEU A 240 10.77 -18.04 -23.80
CA LEU A 240 10.81 -16.66 -24.27
C LEU A 240 11.13 -16.63 -25.75
N SER A 241 10.44 -15.78 -26.50
CA SER A 241 10.74 -15.56 -27.91
C SER A 241 10.89 -14.06 -28.19
N PRO A 242 11.95 -13.66 -28.91
CA PRO A 242 12.14 -12.27 -29.28
C PRO A 242 11.29 -11.92 -30.51
N GLU A 243 10.42 -10.92 -30.38
CA GLU A 243 10.01 -10.06 -31.50
C GLU A 243 10.49 -8.63 -31.17
N GLY A 244 11.79 -8.35 -31.33
CA GLY A 244 12.41 -7.06 -31.01
C GLY A 244 13.43 -7.09 -29.87
N ASP A 245 13.68 -5.94 -29.23
CA ASP A 245 14.74 -5.71 -28.23
C ASP A 245 14.43 -6.26 -26.82
N LEU A 246 13.23 -6.78 -26.58
CA LEU A 246 12.79 -7.46 -25.36
C LEU A 246 12.11 -8.77 -25.74
N PRO A 247 12.02 -9.80 -24.87
CA PRO A 247 11.19 -10.96 -25.14
C PRO A 247 9.76 -10.45 -25.26
N ALA A 248 9.32 -10.33 -26.50
CA ALA A 248 8.01 -9.81 -26.81
C ALA A 248 6.95 -10.76 -26.28
N HIS A 249 7.25 -12.07 -26.22
CA HIS A 249 6.28 -13.10 -25.89
C HIS A 249 6.82 -14.18 -24.94
N VAL A 250 5.92 -14.66 -24.08
CA VAL A 250 6.11 -15.66 -23.04
C VAL A 250 5.12 -16.80 -23.21
N VAL A 251 5.58 -18.03 -23.01
CA VAL A 251 4.74 -19.23 -22.90
C VAL A 251 5.16 -20.04 -21.68
N ALA A 252 4.22 -20.58 -20.90
CA ALA A 252 4.54 -21.49 -19.81
C ALA A 252 4.98 -22.85 -20.39
N THR A 253 6.11 -23.37 -19.92
CA THR A 253 6.64 -24.64 -20.43
C THR A 253 5.91 -25.85 -19.84
N ASP A 254 6.13 -27.02 -20.43
CA ASP A 254 5.69 -28.29 -19.85
C ASP A 254 6.28 -28.52 -18.45
N HIS A 255 7.47 -27.97 -18.18
CA HIS A 255 8.07 -27.99 -16.83
C HIS A 255 7.22 -27.19 -15.85
N PHE A 256 6.73 -26.01 -16.22
CA PHE A 256 5.83 -25.24 -15.35
C PHE A 256 4.53 -25.98 -15.06
N ARG A 257 3.89 -26.55 -16.09
CA ARG A 257 2.61 -27.27 -15.94
C ARG A 257 2.74 -28.61 -15.22
N SER A 258 3.92 -29.22 -15.24
CA SER A 258 4.19 -30.45 -14.47
C SER A 258 4.55 -30.18 -13.01
N VAL A 259 4.91 -28.95 -12.66
CA VAL A 259 5.32 -28.55 -11.31
C VAL A 259 4.22 -27.81 -10.57
N PHE A 260 3.41 -27.01 -11.25
CA PHE A 260 2.36 -26.19 -10.65
C PHE A 260 0.96 -26.59 -11.14
N TYR A 261 -0.02 -26.49 -10.24
CA TYR A 261 -1.45 -26.63 -10.58
C TYR A 261 -2.32 -25.67 -9.76
N LEU A 262 -3.56 -25.49 -10.20
CA LEU A 262 -4.58 -24.75 -9.46
C LEU A 262 -5.44 -25.69 -8.65
N ASP A 263 -5.55 -25.42 -7.35
CA ASP A 263 -6.48 -26.05 -6.42
C ASP A 263 -7.57 -25.03 -6.04
N PRO A 264 -8.74 -25.04 -6.71
CA PRO A 264 -9.81 -24.10 -6.44
C PRO A 264 -10.44 -24.30 -5.04
N ASP A 265 -10.26 -25.49 -4.48
CA ASP A 265 -10.79 -25.88 -3.17
C ASP A 265 -9.79 -25.64 -2.04
N ALA A 266 -8.64 -25.04 -2.33
CA ALA A 266 -7.65 -24.68 -1.33
C ALA A 266 -8.29 -23.83 -0.22
N ARG A 267 -8.07 -24.27 1.03
CA ARG A 267 -8.47 -23.58 2.25
C ARG A 267 -7.28 -23.56 3.20
N PRO A 268 -7.06 -22.46 3.93
CA PRO A 268 -6.07 -22.46 4.99
C PRO A 268 -6.42 -23.56 6.00
N GLU A 269 -5.39 -24.19 6.56
CA GLU A 269 -5.61 -25.09 7.69
C GLU A 269 -6.24 -24.28 8.85
N PRO A 270 -7.20 -24.86 9.58
CA PRO A 270 -7.71 -24.21 10.76
C PRO A 270 -6.54 -23.96 11.74
N PRO A 271 -6.53 -22.83 12.47
CA PRO A 271 -5.47 -22.56 13.43
C PRO A 271 -5.39 -23.71 14.44
N SER A 272 -4.17 -24.14 14.74
CA SER A 272 -3.91 -25.21 15.69
C SER A 272 -4.45 -24.86 17.09
N GLU A 273 -4.71 -25.86 17.95
CA GLU A 273 -5.14 -25.61 19.33
C GLU A 273 -4.17 -24.68 20.08
N GLU A 274 -2.87 -24.82 19.83
CA GLU A 274 -1.84 -23.93 20.40
C GLU A 274 -1.99 -22.50 19.87
N GLU A 275 -2.19 -22.29 18.58
CA GLU A 275 -2.40 -20.94 18.01
C GLU A 275 -3.69 -20.31 18.50
N GLN A 276 -4.76 -21.10 18.64
CA GLN A 276 -6.02 -20.64 19.24
C GLN A 276 -5.80 -20.24 20.70
N TYR A 277 -5.07 -21.04 21.47
CA TYR A 277 -4.71 -20.72 22.84
C TYR A 277 -3.85 -19.46 22.95
N GLN A 278 -2.82 -19.34 22.10
CA GLN A 278 -1.95 -18.15 22.03
C GLN A 278 -2.77 -16.91 21.65
N ARG A 279 -3.70 -17.03 20.71
CA ARG A 279 -4.61 -15.93 20.36
C ARG A 279 -5.47 -15.53 21.55
N GLN A 280 -6.15 -16.47 22.17
CA GLN A 280 -6.99 -16.21 23.35
C GLN A 280 -6.18 -15.59 24.48
N LEU A 281 -4.98 -16.09 24.74
CA LEU A 281 -4.08 -15.56 25.76
C LEU A 281 -3.66 -14.13 25.43
N LYS A 282 -3.24 -13.84 24.18
CA LYS A 282 -2.83 -12.49 23.76
C LYS A 282 -3.97 -11.50 23.75
N THR A 283 -5.14 -11.89 23.25
CA THR A 283 -6.35 -11.07 23.30
C THR A 283 -6.76 -10.82 24.75
N ALA A 284 -6.76 -11.81 25.62
CA ALA A 284 -7.09 -11.63 27.04
C ALA A 284 -6.08 -10.73 27.76
N LEU A 285 -4.78 -10.85 27.45
CA LEU A 285 -3.74 -9.97 27.98
C LEU A 285 -3.91 -8.52 27.50
N PHE A 286 -4.19 -8.34 26.21
CA PHE A 286 -4.49 -7.02 25.64
C PHE A 286 -5.76 -6.42 26.25
N ASP A 287 -6.84 -7.18 26.34
CA ASP A 287 -8.10 -6.75 26.96
C ASP A 287 -7.92 -6.37 28.43
N ALA A 288 -7.09 -7.12 29.17
CA ALA A 288 -6.73 -6.80 30.55
C ALA A 288 -5.86 -5.53 30.66
N GLU A 289 -4.97 -5.29 29.68
CA GLU A 289 -4.13 -4.10 29.59
C GLU A 289 -4.96 -2.85 29.26
N MET A 290 -5.92 -2.97 28.33
CA MET A 290 -6.72 -1.85 27.81
C MET A 290 -8.05 -1.64 28.53
N GLY A 291 -8.42 -2.54 29.44
CA GLY A 291 -9.72 -2.49 30.14
C GLY A 291 -10.93 -2.68 29.21
N SER A 292 -10.75 -3.39 28.09
CA SER A 292 -11.77 -3.59 27.06
C SER A 292 -12.08 -5.08 26.83
N GLN A 293 -13.01 -5.39 25.93
CA GLN A 293 -13.23 -6.75 25.43
C GLN A 293 -13.19 -6.75 23.91
N SER A 294 -12.20 -7.42 23.35
CA SER A 294 -11.96 -7.46 21.91
C SER A 294 -12.43 -8.79 21.33
N TYR A 295 -13.11 -8.72 20.17
CA TYR A 295 -13.50 -9.89 19.40
C TYR A 295 -12.77 -9.88 18.05
N PHE A 296 -11.94 -10.88 17.82
CA PHE A 296 -11.30 -11.12 16.53
C PHE A 296 -11.90 -12.36 15.88
N SER A 297 -12.02 -12.35 14.55
CA SER A 297 -12.47 -13.53 13.81
C SER A 297 -11.43 -14.66 13.90
N ASP A 298 -11.89 -15.92 13.95
CA ASP A 298 -11.03 -17.10 14.08
C ASP A 298 -10.10 -17.30 12.87
N ASP A 299 -10.45 -16.73 11.72
CA ASP A 299 -9.67 -16.79 10.49
C ASP A 299 -8.61 -15.66 10.36
N MET A 300 -8.57 -14.69 11.27
CA MET A 300 -7.60 -13.59 11.22
C MET A 300 -6.21 -14.09 11.65
N PRO A 301 -5.15 -13.99 10.84
CA PRO A 301 -3.80 -14.39 11.23
C PRO A 301 -3.33 -13.70 12.52
N LEU A 302 -2.60 -14.42 13.38
CA LEU A 302 -2.13 -13.92 14.67
C LEU A 302 -1.27 -12.65 14.50
N GLU A 303 -0.46 -12.60 13.45
CA GLU A 303 0.36 -11.43 13.12
C GLU A 303 -0.47 -10.16 12.85
N MET A 304 -1.67 -10.29 12.26
CA MET A 304 -2.57 -9.15 12.06
C MET A 304 -3.26 -8.72 13.34
N VAL A 305 -3.65 -9.68 14.20
CA VAL A 305 -4.15 -9.38 15.55
C VAL A 305 -3.08 -8.63 16.35
N GLU A 306 -1.84 -9.09 16.29
CA GLU A 306 -0.70 -8.45 16.96
C GLU A 306 -0.40 -7.07 16.41
N ALA A 307 -0.35 -6.91 15.08
CA ALA A 307 -0.12 -5.62 14.44
C ALA A 307 -1.21 -4.61 14.81
N PHE A 308 -2.48 -5.04 14.84
CA PHE A 308 -3.60 -4.20 15.23
C PHE A 308 -3.56 -3.84 16.72
N GLN A 309 -3.31 -4.81 17.61
CA GLN A 309 -3.13 -4.56 19.04
C GLN A 309 -1.94 -3.65 19.31
N GLN A 310 -0.84 -3.83 18.58
CA GLN A 310 0.33 -2.98 18.68
C GLN A 310 0.04 -1.56 18.20
N GLN A 311 -0.71 -1.41 17.11
CA GLN A 311 -1.16 -0.10 16.64
C GLN A 311 -2.06 0.59 17.67
N ILE A 312 -2.96 -0.15 18.34
CA ILE A 312 -3.76 0.40 19.43
C ILE A 312 -2.88 0.75 20.64
N ARG A 313 -1.92 -0.11 21.03
CA ARG A 313 -0.95 0.21 22.09
C ARG A 313 -0.13 1.44 21.74
N GLU A 314 0.28 1.62 20.50
CA GLU A 314 1.02 2.80 20.04
C GLU A 314 0.15 4.05 20.02
N PHE A 315 -1.13 3.88 19.72
CA PHE A 315 -2.14 4.93 19.80
C PHE A 315 -2.44 5.34 21.26
N GLU A 316 -2.50 4.38 22.19
CA GLU A 316 -2.78 4.61 23.62
C GLU A 316 -1.53 4.96 24.43
N ALA A 317 -0.35 4.52 23.98
CA ALA A 317 0.96 4.93 24.50
C ALA A 317 1.39 6.30 23.99
N GLN A 318 0.48 7.07 23.38
CA GLN A 318 0.64 8.51 23.24
C GLN A 318 0.84 9.09 24.64
N GLY A 319 2.10 9.31 25.01
CA GLY A 319 2.46 10.10 26.19
C GLY A 319 1.90 11.51 26.06
N GLU A 320 2.07 12.33 27.11
CA GLU A 320 1.64 13.74 27.10
C GLU A 320 2.06 14.40 25.78
N THR A 321 1.06 14.85 25.03
CA THR A 321 1.27 15.58 23.78
C THR A 321 1.88 16.94 24.09
N VAL A 322 2.70 17.42 23.18
CA VAL A 322 3.28 18.77 23.25
C VAL A 322 2.99 19.49 21.95
N ARG A 323 2.78 20.81 22.04
CA ARG A 323 2.68 21.63 20.83
C ARG A 323 4.04 21.68 20.16
N ILE A 324 4.06 21.58 18.83
CA ILE A 324 5.29 21.67 18.03
C ILE A 324 6.03 22.99 18.32
N GLY A 325 5.31 24.09 18.53
CA GLY A 325 5.87 25.39 18.88
C GLY A 325 6.61 25.40 20.22
N ASP A 326 6.13 24.66 21.23
CA ASP A 326 6.77 24.60 22.55
C ASP A 326 8.14 23.94 22.49
N LEU A 327 8.31 22.99 21.55
CA LEU A 327 9.60 22.35 21.30
C LEU A 327 10.64 23.33 20.77
N LEU A 328 10.22 24.42 20.11
CA LEU A 328 11.12 25.47 19.64
C LEU A 328 11.73 26.30 20.78
N GLY A 329 11.12 26.33 21.97
CA GLY A 329 11.63 27.07 23.12
C GLY A 329 11.72 28.57 22.87
N THR A 330 12.90 29.17 23.05
CA THR A 330 13.13 30.63 22.87
C THR A 330 13.40 31.02 21.41
N PHE A 331 13.02 30.21 20.44
CA PHE A 331 13.22 30.52 19.03
C PHE A 331 12.38 31.75 18.63
N PRO A 332 12.97 32.80 18.02
CA PRO A 332 12.23 34.00 17.67
C PRO A 332 11.34 33.74 16.44
N LEU A 333 10.04 33.94 16.61
CA LEU A 333 9.02 33.86 15.57
C LEU A 333 8.53 35.27 15.21
N VAL A 334 8.33 35.51 13.91
CA VAL A 334 7.77 36.77 13.41
C VAL A 334 6.28 36.55 13.13
N PRO A 335 5.37 37.38 13.66
CA PRO A 335 3.95 37.27 13.35
C PRO A 335 3.71 37.34 11.83
N PRO A 336 2.79 36.55 11.26
CA PRO A 336 2.49 36.57 9.82
C PRO A 336 2.15 37.97 9.29
N ASP A 337 1.44 38.77 10.08
CA ASP A 337 1.06 40.15 9.73
C ASP A 337 2.24 41.12 9.62
N ASP A 338 3.39 40.78 10.22
CA ASP A 338 4.61 41.59 10.21
C ASP A 338 5.58 41.18 9.07
N ILE A 339 5.21 40.21 8.23
CA ILE A 339 6.04 39.77 7.10
C ILE A 339 5.83 40.70 5.89
N PRO A 340 6.87 41.42 5.43
CA PRO A 340 6.71 42.49 4.44
C PRO A 340 6.63 42.00 2.98
N ASP A 341 7.19 40.83 2.66
CA ASP A 341 7.34 40.32 1.29
C ASP A 341 7.51 38.79 1.25
N GLU A 342 7.32 38.20 0.06
CA GLU A 342 7.44 36.74 -0.15
C GLU A 342 8.85 36.19 0.11
N GLU A 343 9.90 37.00 -0.13
CA GLU A 343 11.28 36.58 0.09
C GLU A 343 11.56 36.42 1.59
N THR A 344 11.03 37.33 2.41
CA THR A 344 11.07 37.29 3.86
C THR A 344 10.23 36.13 4.39
N ALA A 345 9.02 35.91 3.86
CA ALA A 345 8.20 34.73 4.20
C ALA A 345 8.94 33.41 3.94
N ARG A 346 9.56 33.26 2.77
CA ARG A 346 10.34 32.06 2.42
C ARG A 346 11.52 31.85 3.37
N ARG A 347 12.26 32.92 3.68
CA ARG A 347 13.40 32.87 4.61
C ARG A 347 12.96 32.48 6.02
N GLU A 348 11.87 33.05 6.53
CA GLU A 348 11.36 32.72 7.86
C GLU A 348 10.76 31.30 7.91
N ALA A 349 10.12 30.83 6.85
CA ALA A 349 9.68 29.44 6.71
C ALA A 349 10.86 28.47 6.77
N GLU A 350 11.92 28.70 5.98
CA GLU A 350 13.15 27.89 6.01
C GLU A 350 13.79 27.87 7.41
N ARG A 351 13.79 29.01 8.11
CA ARG A 351 14.31 29.11 9.48
C ARG A 351 13.53 28.22 10.45
N ILE A 352 12.20 28.21 10.37
CA ILE A 352 11.34 27.35 11.21
C ILE A 352 11.58 25.87 10.88
N ILE A 353 11.61 25.50 9.60
CA ILE A 353 11.81 24.12 9.15
C ILE A 353 13.15 23.58 9.66
N ASN A 354 14.24 24.34 9.51
CA ASN A 354 15.56 23.94 9.99
C ASN A 354 15.56 23.75 11.52
N ALA A 355 14.92 24.65 12.26
CA ALA A 355 14.82 24.54 13.72
C ALA A 355 14.02 23.31 14.17
N LEU A 356 12.98 22.94 13.43
CA LEU A 356 12.20 21.72 13.66
C LEU A 356 13.02 20.46 13.35
N GLN A 357 13.79 20.46 12.26
CA GLN A 357 14.68 19.35 11.91
C GLN A 357 15.77 19.11 12.96
N GLU A 358 16.35 20.16 13.55
CA GLU A 358 17.29 20.06 14.67
C GLU A 358 16.66 19.38 15.90
N ARG A 359 15.35 19.52 16.07
CA ARG A 359 14.55 18.85 17.11
C ARG A 359 13.97 17.52 16.64
N ARG A 360 14.44 17.02 15.50
CA ARG A 360 14.05 15.74 14.87
C ARG A 360 12.57 15.68 14.54
N ILE A 361 12.01 16.80 14.14
CA ILE A 361 10.70 16.90 13.52
C ILE A 361 10.93 17.10 12.03
N LEU A 362 10.46 16.16 11.22
CA LEU A 362 10.60 16.20 9.77
C LEU A 362 9.24 16.43 9.13
N LEU A 363 9.13 17.47 8.31
CA LEU A 363 7.97 17.73 7.48
C LEU A 363 8.14 17.01 6.14
N LEU A 364 7.10 16.31 5.67
CA LEU A 364 7.09 15.72 4.33
C LEU A 364 6.17 16.52 3.40
N ASP A 365 6.69 16.74 2.20
CA ASP A 365 6.38 17.86 1.32
C ASP A 365 5.56 17.39 0.10
N SER A 366 4.34 16.88 0.33
CA SER A 366 3.55 16.26 -0.76
C SER A 366 2.66 17.25 -1.53
N GLU A 367 2.27 18.40 -0.97
CA GLU A 367 1.41 19.39 -1.65
C GLU A 367 1.90 20.85 -1.60
N GLU A 368 2.93 21.18 -0.82
CA GLU A 368 3.37 22.56 -0.58
C GLU A 368 4.31 23.14 -1.64
N ALA A 369 4.91 22.31 -2.49
CA ALA A 369 5.68 22.76 -3.65
C ALA A 369 4.88 23.64 -4.65
N GLN A 370 3.57 23.80 -4.44
CA GLN A 370 2.65 24.56 -5.29
C GLN A 370 2.04 25.82 -4.65
N ARG A 371 2.28 26.11 -3.35
CA ARG A 371 1.72 27.30 -2.66
C ARG A 371 2.68 28.49 -2.68
N ASP A 372 2.14 29.70 -2.59
CA ASP A 372 2.95 30.92 -2.42
C ASP A 372 3.57 30.99 -1.00
N ALA A 373 4.62 31.80 -0.87
CA ALA A 373 5.42 31.84 0.36
C ALA A 373 4.65 32.38 1.58
N PHE A 374 3.67 33.28 1.39
CA PHE A 374 2.87 33.81 2.49
C PHE A 374 1.90 32.76 3.03
N SER A 375 1.20 32.07 2.13
CA SER A 375 0.29 30.98 2.49
C SER A 375 1.02 29.88 3.25
N PHE A 376 2.23 29.53 2.81
CA PHE A 376 3.05 28.52 3.47
C PHE A 376 3.53 28.97 4.85
N TYR A 377 4.04 30.21 4.96
CA TYR A 377 4.45 30.75 6.26
C TYR A 377 3.28 30.86 7.25
N GLY A 378 2.10 31.25 6.75
CA GLY A 378 0.86 31.29 7.51
C GLY A 378 0.44 29.92 8.03
N TYR A 379 0.57 28.86 7.22
CA TYR A 379 0.35 27.49 7.68
C TYR A 379 1.32 27.08 8.79
N LEU A 380 2.62 27.32 8.60
CA LEU A 380 3.63 26.96 9.60
C LEU A 380 3.30 27.65 10.94
N HIS A 381 3.07 28.95 10.92
CA HIS A 381 2.83 29.74 12.12
C HIS A 381 1.45 29.49 12.75
N GLY A 382 0.40 29.40 11.93
CA GLY A 382 -0.99 29.34 12.38
C GLY A 382 -1.48 27.93 12.73
N MET A 383 -1.00 26.92 12.02
CA MET A 383 -1.49 25.54 12.14
C MET A 383 -0.40 24.62 12.69
N LEU A 384 0.74 24.51 12.00
CA LEU A 384 1.76 23.54 12.36
C LEU A 384 2.33 23.77 13.77
N LEU A 385 2.73 24.99 14.12
CA LEU A 385 3.29 25.25 15.45
C LEU A 385 2.29 25.06 16.58
N ASN A 386 0.99 25.12 16.29
CA ASN A 386 -0.08 24.87 17.26
C ASN A 386 -0.50 23.39 17.31
N HIS A 387 -0.08 22.59 16.33
CA HIS A 387 -0.38 21.16 16.26
C HIS A 387 0.31 20.39 17.39
N GLU A 388 -0.41 19.44 17.97
CA GLU A 388 0.07 18.61 19.04
C GLU A 388 0.67 17.32 18.50
N ILE A 389 1.84 16.94 19.03
CA ILE A 389 2.51 15.69 18.69
C ILE A 389 3.01 15.00 19.94
N VAL A 390 3.20 13.68 19.82
CA VAL A 390 4.10 12.98 20.73
C VAL A 390 5.54 13.38 20.38
N PRO A 391 6.33 13.91 21.33
CA PRO A 391 7.68 14.35 21.04
C PRO A 391 8.57 13.16 20.64
N PRO A 392 9.51 13.35 19.69
CA PRO A 392 10.42 12.28 19.29
C PRO A 392 11.31 11.84 20.47
N THR A 393 11.44 10.53 20.68
CA THR A 393 12.39 9.97 21.67
C THR A 393 13.86 10.20 21.24
N PRO A 394 14.84 10.04 22.16
CA PRO A 394 16.26 10.33 21.90
C PRO A 394 16.93 9.56 20.74
N ASN A 395 16.27 8.62 20.07
CA ASN A 395 16.79 7.95 18.87
C ASN A 395 15.81 7.91 17.69
N THR A 396 14.72 8.69 17.73
CA THR A 396 13.68 8.69 16.69
C THR A 396 13.48 10.08 16.10
N THR A 397 12.96 10.12 14.88
CA THR A 397 12.48 11.34 14.21
C THR A 397 10.98 11.27 14.10
N ARG A 398 10.27 12.33 14.49
CA ARG A 398 8.83 12.44 14.28
C ARG A 398 8.60 13.05 12.91
N VAL A 399 8.02 12.27 12.01
CA VAL A 399 7.54 12.78 10.72
C VAL A 399 6.16 13.38 10.92
N VAL A 400 5.94 14.60 10.47
CA VAL A 400 4.62 15.27 10.51
C VAL A 400 4.19 15.52 9.07
N LEU A 401 3.03 14.99 8.70
CA LEU A 401 2.48 15.14 7.35
C LEU A 401 1.61 16.40 7.28
N PHE A 402 1.57 17.05 6.11
CA PHE A 402 0.67 18.17 5.88
C PHE A 402 -0.79 17.78 6.15
N ASP A 403 -1.26 16.67 5.59
CA ASP A 403 -2.64 16.19 5.77
C ASP A 403 -2.96 15.90 7.23
N GLU A 404 -1.99 15.43 8.02
CA GLU A 404 -2.17 15.19 9.46
C GLU A 404 -2.51 16.50 10.19
N VAL A 405 -1.73 17.56 9.93
CA VAL A 405 -1.92 18.87 10.55
C VAL A 405 -3.16 19.54 10.00
N PHE A 406 -3.36 19.49 8.69
CA PHE A 406 -4.49 20.10 8.02
C PHE A 406 -5.80 19.48 8.53
N LEU A 407 -5.96 18.16 8.46
CA LEU A 407 -7.17 17.47 8.92
C LEU A 407 -7.42 17.65 10.42
N ALA A 408 -6.37 17.73 11.25
CA ALA A 408 -6.52 17.97 12.69
C ALA A 408 -6.95 19.41 13.02
N ASN A 409 -6.69 20.35 12.11
CA ASN A 409 -7.04 21.77 12.28
C ASN A 409 -8.24 22.20 11.41
N ILE A 410 -8.83 21.29 10.62
CA ILE A 410 -10.12 21.52 9.98
C ILE A 410 -11.17 21.58 11.09
N ASP A 411 -11.90 22.70 11.17
CA ASP A 411 -13.04 22.77 12.07
C ASP A 411 -14.06 21.71 11.62
N PRO A 412 -14.43 20.74 12.48
CA PRO A 412 -15.35 19.68 12.10
C PRO A 412 -16.72 20.23 11.67
N VAL A 413 -17.10 21.43 12.13
CA VAL A 413 -18.32 22.13 11.72
C VAL A 413 -18.15 22.76 10.32
N GLU A 414 -16.96 23.24 9.98
CA GLU A 414 -16.60 23.70 8.63
C GLU A 414 -16.66 22.55 7.63
N ALA A 415 -15.99 21.43 7.90
CA ALA A 415 -16.05 20.24 7.04
C ALA A 415 -17.47 19.71 6.88
N LEU A 416 -18.24 19.67 7.98
CA LEU A 416 -19.63 19.24 7.95
C LEU A 416 -20.51 20.21 7.13
N THR A 417 -20.24 21.52 7.23
CA THR A 417 -20.94 22.55 6.45
C THR A 417 -20.66 22.39 4.96
N GLU A 418 -19.41 22.18 4.57
CA GLU A 418 -19.03 21.93 3.18
C GLU A 418 -19.68 20.64 2.65
N ALA A 419 -19.57 19.54 3.39
CA ALA A 419 -20.18 18.26 3.03
C ALA A 419 -21.70 18.40 2.86
N PHE A 420 -22.37 19.14 3.75
CA PHE A 420 -23.80 19.44 3.65
C PHE A 420 -24.14 20.20 2.37
N LEU A 421 -23.40 21.28 2.04
CA LEU A 421 -23.68 22.12 0.86
C LEU A 421 -23.42 21.36 -0.45
N LEU A 422 -22.32 20.62 -0.54
CA LEU A 422 -22.00 19.78 -1.70
C LEU A 422 -23.07 18.71 -1.89
N ALA A 423 -23.41 17.99 -0.82
CA ALA A 423 -24.46 16.98 -0.87
C ALA A 423 -25.82 17.57 -1.23
N LEU A 424 -26.14 18.79 -0.76
CA LEU A 424 -27.38 19.49 -1.06
C LEU A 424 -27.48 19.90 -2.53
N PHE A 425 -26.36 20.22 -3.19
CA PHE A 425 -26.35 20.68 -4.59
C PHE A 425 -26.14 19.58 -5.61
N ASP A 426 -25.59 18.43 -5.20
CA ASP A 426 -25.46 17.27 -6.07
C ASP A 426 -26.81 16.58 -6.27
N LEU A 427 -27.57 16.98 -7.28
CA LEU A 427 -28.86 16.37 -7.63
C LEU A 427 -28.76 14.93 -8.17
N GLY A 428 -27.56 14.46 -8.54
CA GLY A 428 -27.34 13.14 -9.13
C GLY A 428 -27.35 12.01 -8.10
N ASN A 429 -27.02 12.30 -6.84
CA ASN A 429 -26.95 11.32 -5.76
C ASN A 429 -28.03 11.57 -4.68
N PRO A 430 -28.46 10.55 -3.92
CA PRO A 430 -29.32 10.76 -2.76
C PRO A 430 -28.64 11.63 -1.69
N PHE A 431 -29.42 12.48 -1.01
CA PHE A 431 -28.88 13.25 0.12
C PHE A 431 -28.56 12.32 1.31
N PRO A 432 -27.33 12.35 1.86
CA PRO A 432 -26.90 11.53 3.00
C PRO A 432 -27.62 11.95 4.29
N ALA A 433 -28.54 11.10 4.76
CA ALA A 433 -29.40 11.41 5.90
C ALA A 433 -28.64 11.54 7.23
N ASP A 434 -27.47 10.90 7.31
CA ASP A 434 -26.53 10.93 8.42
C ASP A 434 -25.86 12.30 8.58
N LEU A 435 -25.80 13.17 7.57
CA LEU A 435 -25.37 14.56 7.82
C LEU A 435 -26.31 15.34 8.74
N LEU A 436 -27.54 14.88 8.95
CA LEU A 436 -28.55 15.53 9.77
C LEU A 436 -28.63 14.96 11.17
N ALA A 437 -28.91 15.80 12.17
CA ALA A 437 -29.20 15.33 13.52
C ALA A 437 -30.51 14.52 13.56
N SER A 438 -30.73 13.72 14.60
CA SER A 438 -32.01 13.01 14.80
C SER A 438 -33.20 13.97 14.91
N ARG A 439 -32.93 15.19 15.41
CA ARG A 439 -33.88 16.29 15.54
C ARG A 439 -33.33 17.53 14.85
N VAL A 440 -34.07 18.02 13.88
CA VAL A 440 -33.67 19.14 13.02
C VAL A 440 -34.68 20.28 13.21
N ARG A 441 -34.21 21.52 13.25
CA ARG A 441 -35.07 22.70 13.19
C ARG A 441 -35.52 22.88 11.74
N LEU A 442 -36.82 23.04 11.55
CA LEU A 442 -37.45 23.39 10.29
C LEU A 442 -38.41 24.55 10.53
N ASP A 443 -38.06 25.73 10.04
CA ASP A 443 -38.70 27.01 10.38
C ASP A 443 -38.71 27.21 11.92
N ASN A 444 -39.90 27.42 12.50
CA ASN A 444 -40.11 27.61 13.95
C ASN A 444 -40.39 26.30 14.71
N ARG A 445 -40.04 25.12 14.18
CA ARG A 445 -40.37 23.82 14.81
C ARG A 445 -39.20 22.85 14.74
N VAL A 446 -39.07 22.00 15.77
CA VAL A 446 -38.14 20.87 15.75
C VAL A 446 -38.86 19.62 15.23
N VAL A 447 -38.32 18.98 14.21
CA VAL A 447 -38.89 17.82 13.51
C VAL A 447 -37.92 16.63 13.50
N PRO A 448 -38.40 15.39 13.34
CA PRO A 448 -37.52 14.22 13.14
C PRO A 448 -36.74 14.29 11.83
N ARG A 449 -35.55 13.66 11.80
CA ARG A 449 -34.66 13.54 10.64
C ARG A 449 -35.38 13.17 9.34
N GLU A 450 -36.33 12.24 9.38
CA GLU A 450 -37.05 11.76 8.17
C GLU A 450 -37.95 12.85 7.58
N ARG A 451 -38.48 13.74 8.43
CA ARG A 451 -39.28 14.88 7.98
C ARG A 451 -38.39 15.97 7.37
N ALA A 452 -37.23 16.21 7.96
CA ALA A 452 -36.21 17.13 7.44
C ALA A 452 -35.69 16.65 6.07
N LEU A 453 -35.34 15.37 5.94
CA LEU A 453 -34.90 14.76 4.69
C LEU A 453 -35.93 14.89 3.56
N ARG A 454 -37.23 14.73 3.87
CA ARG A 454 -38.31 14.97 2.90
C ARG A 454 -38.37 16.43 2.44
N HIS A 455 -38.12 17.39 3.32
CA HIS A 455 -38.05 18.81 2.97
C HIS A 455 -36.86 19.09 2.04
N LEU A 456 -35.66 18.59 2.38
CA LEU A 456 -34.47 18.72 1.53
C LEU A 456 -34.70 18.14 0.13
N ASN A 457 -35.21 16.91 0.05
CA ASN A 457 -35.51 16.28 -1.22
C ASN A 457 -36.59 17.04 -1.99
N SER A 458 -37.62 17.57 -1.32
CA SER A 458 -38.63 18.42 -1.96
C SER A 458 -38.04 19.72 -2.48
N TRP A 459 -37.03 20.30 -1.84
CA TRP A 459 -36.34 21.49 -2.31
C TRP A 459 -35.46 21.15 -3.52
N ARG A 460 -34.66 20.08 -3.44
CA ARG A 460 -33.81 19.57 -4.54
C ARG A 460 -34.62 19.29 -5.81
N ASN A 461 -35.79 18.68 -5.67
CA ASN A 461 -36.69 18.35 -6.77
C ASN A 461 -37.31 19.56 -7.48
N ARG A 462 -37.11 20.80 -6.99
CA ARG A 462 -37.56 22.04 -7.67
C ARG A 462 -36.63 22.43 -8.82
N TYR A 463 -35.45 21.82 -8.90
CA TYR A 463 -34.40 22.21 -9.82
C TYR A 463 -33.99 21.03 -10.70
N GLN A 464 -33.69 21.34 -11.96
CA GLN A 464 -33.11 20.40 -12.90
C GLN A 464 -31.59 20.34 -12.76
N LYS A 465 -30.95 21.48 -12.46
CA LYS A 465 -29.52 21.61 -12.25
C LYS A 465 -29.24 22.67 -11.19
N ILE A 466 -28.27 22.39 -10.33
CA ILE A 466 -27.67 23.36 -9.42
C ILE A 466 -26.18 23.39 -9.74
N THR A 467 -25.62 24.56 -10.00
CA THR A 467 -24.19 24.76 -10.26
C THR A 467 -23.62 25.57 -9.09
N PRO A 468 -22.77 24.97 -8.22
CA PRO A 468 -22.04 25.75 -7.23
C PRO A 468 -21.10 26.74 -7.93
N LEU A 469 -21.03 27.97 -7.43
CA LEU A 469 -20.13 29.00 -7.95
C LEU A 469 -19.03 29.36 -6.94
N ALA A 470 -19.39 29.52 -5.67
CA ALA A 470 -18.43 29.78 -4.59
C ALA A 470 -19.02 29.39 -3.22
N PHE A 471 -18.14 28.92 -2.33
CA PHE A 471 -18.40 28.74 -0.90
C PHE A 471 -17.20 29.28 -0.14
N GLU A 472 -17.43 30.18 0.79
CA GLU A 472 -16.36 30.74 1.61
C GLU A 472 -16.85 30.92 3.04
N ILE A 473 -16.08 30.45 4.01
CA ILE A 473 -16.40 30.61 5.42
C ILE A 473 -15.99 32.00 5.89
N VAL A 474 -16.87 32.64 6.67
CA VAL A 474 -16.64 33.99 7.18
C VAL A 474 -16.38 33.93 8.68
N ASN A 475 -15.12 34.13 9.06
CA ASN A 475 -14.67 34.10 10.46
C ASN A 475 -15.15 35.31 11.29
N ASP A 476 -15.55 36.40 10.63
CA ASP A 476 -16.06 37.63 11.26
C ASP A 476 -17.60 37.70 11.31
N GLY A 477 -18.27 36.54 11.28
CA GLY A 477 -19.73 36.47 11.38
C GLY A 477 -20.28 37.05 12.70
N PRO A 478 -21.56 37.44 12.75
CA PRO A 478 -22.15 37.98 13.97
C PRO A 478 -22.01 36.98 15.12
N GLN A 479 -21.37 37.39 16.22
CA GLN A 479 -21.24 36.55 17.41
C GLN A 479 -22.61 36.39 18.08
N ILE A 480 -23.25 35.24 17.85
CA ILE A 480 -24.49 34.85 18.52
C ILE A 480 -24.11 34.04 19.76
N ALA A 481 -24.71 34.34 20.91
CA ALA A 481 -24.56 33.51 22.10
C ALA A 481 -25.11 32.10 21.79
N THR A 482 -24.22 31.12 21.67
CA THR A 482 -24.57 29.73 21.39
C THR A 482 -25.39 29.13 22.54
N PRO A 483 -26.50 28.40 22.28
CA PRO A 483 -27.27 27.77 23.34
C PRO A 483 -26.57 26.49 23.81
N SER A 484 -25.82 26.57 24.91
CA SER A 484 -25.22 25.45 25.66
C SER A 484 -24.19 24.56 24.93
N ASP A 485 -23.54 23.70 25.72
CA ASP A 485 -22.17 23.20 25.56
C ASP A 485 -21.85 22.33 24.31
N GLN A 486 -22.76 22.17 23.34
CA GLN A 486 -22.52 21.34 22.15
C GLN A 486 -23.21 21.82 20.85
N GLN A 487 -23.63 23.10 20.76
CA GLN A 487 -24.17 23.68 19.52
C GLN A 487 -23.21 24.72 18.92
N SER A 488 -22.99 24.65 17.60
CA SER A 488 -22.14 25.58 16.84
C SER A 488 -22.91 26.19 15.67
N VAL A 489 -22.52 27.41 15.28
CA VAL A 489 -23.16 28.19 14.21
C VAL A 489 -22.07 28.70 13.27
N GLN A 490 -22.10 28.26 12.02
CA GLN A 490 -21.12 28.62 11.00
C GLN A 490 -21.70 29.64 10.02
N PHE A 491 -20.97 30.72 9.75
CA PHE A 491 -21.31 31.70 8.73
C PHE A 491 -20.50 31.48 7.46
N TYR A 492 -21.14 31.69 6.32
CA TYR A 492 -20.51 31.51 5.01
C TYR A 492 -21.12 32.44 3.97
N LEU A 493 -20.35 32.73 2.94
CA LEU A 493 -20.84 33.24 1.66
C LEU A 493 -21.10 32.06 0.76
N VAL A 494 -22.31 32.01 0.19
CA VAL A 494 -22.66 31.01 -0.82
C VAL A 494 -23.10 31.70 -2.09
N ALA A 495 -22.56 31.24 -3.22
CA ALA A 495 -23.01 31.61 -4.54
C ALA A 495 -23.30 30.35 -5.35
N TYR A 496 -24.49 30.28 -5.93
CA TYR A 496 -24.89 29.15 -6.76
C TYR A 496 -25.92 29.57 -7.81
N GLU A 497 -25.93 28.85 -8.91
CA GLU A 497 -26.86 29.05 -10.01
C GLU A 497 -27.82 27.86 -10.09
N VAL A 498 -29.12 28.15 -10.28
CA VAL A 498 -30.13 27.11 -10.46
C VAL A 498 -30.81 27.20 -11.82
N LEU A 499 -31.11 26.04 -12.39
CA LEU A 499 -31.94 25.87 -13.58
C LEU A 499 -33.17 25.05 -13.22
N ARG A 500 -34.38 25.59 -13.45
CA ARG A 500 -35.64 24.92 -13.10
C ARG A 500 -36.20 24.02 -14.19
N SER A 501 -35.88 24.29 -15.46
CA SER A 501 -36.42 23.54 -16.60
C SER A 501 -35.48 23.61 -17.79
N PRO A 502 -35.51 22.61 -18.70
CA PRO A 502 -34.61 22.58 -19.84
C PRO A 502 -34.86 23.80 -20.73
N GLY A 503 -33.83 24.63 -20.95
CA GLY A 503 -33.92 25.85 -21.76
C GLY A 503 -34.46 27.09 -21.02
N GLY A 504 -34.68 27.02 -19.70
CA GLY A 504 -34.98 28.19 -18.87
C GLY A 504 -33.77 29.12 -18.68
N THR A 505 -34.00 30.36 -18.25
CA THR A 505 -32.92 31.25 -17.82
C THR A 505 -32.40 30.82 -16.45
N PRO A 506 -31.07 30.66 -16.29
CA PRO A 506 -30.48 30.39 -14.99
C PRO A 506 -30.74 31.54 -14.00
N LYS A 507 -30.94 31.20 -12.73
CA LYS A 507 -31.08 32.17 -11.64
C LYS A 507 -29.94 32.01 -10.66
N THR A 508 -29.21 33.09 -10.40
CA THR A 508 -28.15 33.13 -9.38
C THR A 508 -28.72 33.51 -8.02
N PHE A 509 -28.22 32.85 -6.99
CA PHE A 509 -28.37 33.22 -5.59
C PHE A 509 -26.98 33.46 -5.02
N ASP A 510 -26.77 34.62 -4.40
CA ASP A 510 -25.54 34.99 -3.71
C ASP A 510 -25.83 35.68 -2.38
N GLY A 511 -24.97 35.46 -1.40
CA GLY A 511 -25.01 36.18 -0.14
C GLY A 511 -24.67 35.33 1.08
N ALA A 512 -24.80 35.94 2.25
CA ALA A 512 -24.47 35.31 3.51
C ALA A 512 -25.51 34.25 3.93
N GLY A 513 -24.99 33.14 4.43
CA GLY A 513 -25.75 32.04 5.00
C GLY A 513 -25.27 31.69 6.40
N VAL A 514 -26.04 30.83 7.05
CA VAL A 514 -25.75 30.25 8.36
C VAL A 514 -26.06 28.75 8.35
N VAL A 515 -25.22 27.96 9.00
CA VAL A 515 -25.42 26.54 9.27
C VAL A 515 -25.32 26.33 10.76
N GLU A 516 -26.27 25.59 11.33
CA GLU A 516 -26.33 25.24 12.74
C GLU A 516 -26.02 23.76 12.88
N ALA A 517 -25.06 23.42 13.71
CA ALA A 517 -24.66 22.04 14.00
C ALA A 517 -24.77 21.75 15.49
N MET A 518 -24.98 20.48 15.82
CA MET A 518 -24.90 19.98 17.20
C MET A 518 -24.11 18.69 17.26
N LEU A 519 -23.46 18.44 18.40
CA LEU A 519 -22.85 17.15 18.69
C LEU A 519 -23.93 16.15 19.12
N GLU A 520 -24.00 15.02 18.43
CA GLU A 520 -24.92 13.91 18.71
C GLU A 520 -24.14 12.59 18.58
N ASP A 521 -24.16 11.77 19.63
CA ASP A 521 -23.41 10.50 19.69
C ASP A 521 -21.91 10.65 19.35
N ASN A 522 -21.28 11.71 19.85
CA ASN A 522 -19.88 12.09 19.57
C ASN A 522 -19.57 12.49 18.11
N GLU A 523 -20.58 12.71 17.27
CA GLU A 523 -20.41 13.20 15.90
C GLU A 523 -21.16 14.52 15.67
N TRP A 524 -20.57 15.46 14.93
CA TRP A 524 -21.24 16.71 14.57
C TRP A 524 -22.29 16.45 13.49
N ARG A 525 -23.49 17.03 13.68
CA ARG A 525 -24.64 16.85 12.79
C ARG A 525 -25.35 18.17 12.52
N ILE A 526 -25.87 18.36 11.31
CA ILE A 526 -26.61 19.56 10.92
C ILE A 526 -28.00 19.56 11.58
N THR A 527 -28.33 20.67 12.21
CA THR A 527 -29.62 20.93 12.85
C THR A 527 -30.43 22.01 12.16
N GLY A 528 -29.81 22.85 11.35
CA GLY A 528 -30.47 23.89 10.57
C GLY A 528 -29.49 24.56 9.59
N ALA A 529 -30.00 25.17 8.54
CA ALA A 529 -29.21 25.95 7.59
C ALA A 529 -30.10 26.97 6.86
N ARG A 530 -29.64 28.21 6.74
CA ARG A 530 -30.37 29.27 6.04
C ARG A 530 -29.44 30.11 5.20
N PHE A 531 -29.76 30.25 3.92
CA PHE A 531 -29.01 31.05 2.96
C PHE A 531 -29.89 31.51 1.80
N PRO A 532 -29.45 32.41 0.91
CA PRO A 532 -30.30 32.92 -0.17
C PRO A 532 -30.91 31.78 -1.00
N GLY A 533 -32.24 31.72 -1.05
CA GLY A 533 -32.99 30.69 -1.80
C GLY A 533 -33.22 29.35 -1.06
N PHE A 534 -32.75 29.21 0.18
CA PHE A 534 -32.88 27.99 0.97
C PHE A 534 -33.05 28.29 2.46
N GLU A 535 -34.01 27.61 3.08
CA GLU A 535 -34.22 27.66 4.52
C GLU A 535 -34.56 26.26 5.01
N PHE A 536 -33.82 25.86 6.03
CA PHE A 536 -33.82 24.57 6.67
C PHE A 536 -33.74 24.80 8.17
#